data_AF-A0A978S7Y0-F1
#
_entry.id   AF-A0A978S7Y0-F1
#
_cell.length_a   1.000
_cell.length_b   1.000
_cell.length_c   1.000
_cell.angle_alpha   90.00
_cell.angle_beta   90.00
_cell.angle_gamma   90.00
#
_symmetry.space_group_name_H-M   'P 1'
#
loop_
_entity.id
_entity.type
_entity.pdbx_description
1 polymer ?
#
loop_
_entity_poly.entity_id
_entity_poly.type
_entity_poly.pdbx_seq_one_letter_code
_entity_poly.pdbx_strand_id
1 'polypeptide(L)'
;MLYPCLCCGYLTLTEKPPGTYLICPICCWEDSLTDDEPGSNDVSRRYAQRNFIAFGACEREWLSYVRSPSSTDQRDPNWQTIDAQADAASLHLIQQIIKAFDGVTRDDGVSLHEARAIDDYEGESGRAAARQKDTESRWQDVPVQWLEEFSDVFHFFDAKGFRYYLPAYMIWAIKNYQITKSNSLDMMIYSLDVYEDKKYPDYDPYHRFRLFNEEQVKAVASFLRFMATYGRDWIDAGAADRALQKYWQRTLTLNPSTKKGEGL
;
A
#
# COMPACT_ATOMS: atom_id res chain seq x y z
N MET A 1 -27.24 -0.14 24.65
CA MET A 1 -25.83 -0.59 24.60
C MET A 1 -25.05 0.52 23.92
N LEU A 2 -23.84 0.84 24.38
CA LEU A 2 -22.99 1.86 23.74
C LEU A 2 -21.94 1.19 22.87
N TYR A 3 -21.52 1.88 21.81
CA TYR A 3 -20.52 1.42 20.84
C TYR A 3 -19.26 2.31 20.88
N PRO A 4 -18.08 1.75 20.54
CA PRO A 4 -16.83 2.50 20.60
C PRO A 4 -16.76 3.57 19.52
N CYS A 5 -16.38 4.79 19.89
CA CYS A 5 -15.98 5.81 18.93
C CYS A 5 -14.75 5.34 18.15
N LEU A 6 -14.78 5.43 16.82
CA LEU A 6 -13.66 4.98 15.97
C LEU A 6 -12.37 5.80 16.17
N CYS A 7 -12.49 7.04 16.66
CA CYS A 7 -11.36 7.92 16.96
C CYS A 7 -10.72 7.65 18.33
N CYS A 8 -11.48 7.51 19.41
CA CYS A 8 -10.89 7.39 20.76
C CYS A 8 -11.07 6.01 21.42
N GLY A 9 -11.95 5.16 20.89
CA GLY A 9 -12.22 3.82 21.41
C GLY A 9 -13.14 3.76 22.63
N TYR A 10 -13.56 4.90 23.18
CA TYR A 10 -14.50 4.92 24.30
C TYR A 10 -15.92 4.62 23.82
N LEU A 11 -16.66 3.86 24.62
CA LEU A 11 -18.05 3.48 24.36
C LEU A 11 -18.97 4.69 24.61
N THR A 12 -19.17 5.52 23.58
CA THR A 12 -19.96 6.76 23.70
C THR A 12 -21.12 6.83 22.71
N LEU A 13 -21.12 6.00 21.66
CA LEU A 13 -22.11 6.09 20.59
C LEU A 13 -23.33 5.23 20.93
N THR A 14 -24.53 5.76 20.72
CA THR A 14 -25.80 5.03 20.97
C THR A 14 -26.17 4.08 19.84
N GLU A 15 -25.54 4.25 18.67
CA GLU A 15 -25.74 3.46 17.47
C GLU A 15 -24.42 2.85 17.00
N LYS A 16 -24.51 1.81 16.18
CA LYS A 16 -23.34 1.05 15.74
C LYS A 16 -22.62 1.81 14.62
N PRO A 17 -21.36 2.24 14.80
CA PRO A 17 -20.57 2.88 13.75
C PRO A 17 -20.14 1.87 12.65
N PRO A 18 -19.72 2.34 11.46
CA PRO A 18 -19.59 3.75 11.04
C PRO A 18 -20.90 4.36 10.50
N GLY A 19 -20.92 5.69 10.36
CA GLY A 19 -22.01 6.42 9.70
C GLY A 19 -23.20 6.74 10.58
N THR A 20 -22.98 6.93 11.88
CA THR A 20 -24.04 7.29 12.84
C THR A 20 -24.28 8.80 12.93
N TYR A 21 -23.36 9.62 12.42
CA TYR A 21 -23.36 11.09 12.55
C TYR A 21 -23.37 11.59 13.99
N LEU A 22 -23.06 10.71 14.95
CA LEU A 22 -22.98 11.05 16.36
C LEU A 22 -21.60 11.64 16.66
N ILE A 23 -21.58 12.70 17.46
CA ILE A 23 -20.36 13.35 17.93
C ILE A 23 -19.94 12.74 19.26
N CYS A 24 -18.72 12.23 19.35
CA CYS A 24 -18.17 11.69 20.58
C CYS A 24 -17.90 12.82 21.60
N PRO A 25 -18.48 12.81 22.82
CA PRO A 25 -18.22 13.86 23.81
C PRO A 25 -16.79 13.84 24.40
N ILE A 26 -16.05 12.74 24.19
CA ILE A 26 -14.69 12.58 24.72
C ILE A 26 -13.63 13.15 23.78
N CYS A 27 -13.80 12.99 22.47
CA CYS A 27 -12.82 13.47 21.49
C CYS A 27 -13.38 14.45 20.47
N CYS A 28 -14.69 14.68 20.44
CA CYS A 28 -15.39 15.51 19.45
C CYS A 28 -15.37 15.00 18.00
N TRP A 29 -14.95 13.75 17.77
CA TRP A 29 -15.05 13.13 16.44
C TRP A 29 -16.51 12.86 16.07
N GLU A 30 -16.93 13.31 14.90
CA GLU A 30 -18.21 12.93 14.31
C GLU A 30 -18.06 11.63 13.51
N ASP A 31 -18.91 10.64 13.80
CA ASP A 31 -18.88 9.34 13.13
C ASP A 31 -19.58 9.37 11.76
N SER A 32 -18.88 9.88 10.74
CA SER A 32 -19.31 9.83 9.34
C SER A 32 -19.21 8.42 8.73
N LEU A 33 -19.83 8.24 7.55
CA LEU A 33 -19.71 6.98 6.81
C LEU A 33 -18.30 6.82 6.21
N THR A 34 -17.71 7.93 5.79
CA THR A 34 -16.36 8.01 5.23
C THR A 34 -15.62 9.22 5.77
N ASP A 35 -14.30 9.13 5.91
CA ASP A 35 -13.44 10.24 6.36
C ASP A 35 -13.53 11.48 5.43
N ASP A 36 -13.91 11.29 4.15
CA ASP A 36 -14.02 12.35 3.14
C ASP A 36 -15.43 12.96 3.03
N GLU A 37 -16.34 12.65 3.96
CA GLU A 37 -17.73 13.13 3.91
C GLU A 37 -17.79 14.65 4.16
N PRO A 38 -18.33 15.45 3.22
CA PRO A 38 -18.35 16.90 3.36
C PRO A 38 -19.10 17.36 4.62
N GLY A 39 -18.44 18.17 5.45
CA GLY A 39 -19.05 18.82 6.62
C GLY A 39 -18.99 18.02 7.93
N SER A 40 -18.25 16.90 7.97
CA SER A 40 -18.15 16.07 9.19
C SER A 40 -16.92 16.38 10.06
N ASN A 41 -15.69 16.19 9.54
CA ASN A 41 -14.44 16.48 10.24
C ASN A 41 -13.43 17.07 9.24
N ASP A 42 -12.52 17.94 9.69
CA ASP A 42 -11.52 18.58 8.80
C ASP A 42 -10.23 17.76 8.66
N VAL A 43 -10.06 16.73 9.49
CA VAL A 43 -8.94 15.79 9.44
C VAL A 43 -9.41 14.35 9.22
N SER A 44 -8.58 13.52 8.59
CA SER A 44 -8.87 12.08 8.49
C SER A 44 -8.88 11.43 9.86
N ARG A 45 -9.56 10.28 9.97
CA ARG A 45 -9.69 9.56 11.25
C ARG A 45 -8.33 9.15 11.79
N ARG A 46 -7.36 8.88 10.93
CA ARG A 46 -5.99 8.55 11.33
C ARG A 46 -5.32 9.73 12.04
N TYR A 47 -5.47 10.94 11.52
CA TYR A 47 -4.98 12.15 12.18
C TYR A 47 -5.78 12.46 13.45
N ALA A 48 -7.11 12.27 13.46
CA ALA A 48 -7.92 12.45 14.65
C ALA A 48 -7.50 11.52 15.80
N GLN A 49 -7.17 10.26 15.50
CA GLN A 49 -6.65 9.31 16.48
C GLN A 49 -5.31 9.78 17.08
N ARG A 50 -4.39 10.28 16.24
CA ARG A 50 -3.10 10.85 16.68
C ARG A 50 -3.31 12.08 17.56
N ASN A 51 -4.20 12.97 17.13
CA ASN A 51 -4.57 14.19 17.84
C ASN A 51 -5.16 13.87 19.22
N PHE A 52 -6.08 12.90 19.28
CA PHE A 52 -6.68 12.48 20.55
C PHE A 52 -5.63 11.93 21.51
N ILE A 53 -4.69 11.11 21.01
CA ILE A 53 -3.58 10.60 21.84
C ILE A 53 -2.68 11.74 22.31
N ALA A 54 -2.41 12.74 21.45
CA ALA A 54 -1.50 13.83 21.75
C ALA A 54 -2.09 14.87 22.72
N PHE A 55 -3.38 15.21 22.59
CA PHE A 55 -3.99 16.32 23.33
C PHE A 55 -5.46 16.13 23.73
N GLY A 56 -6.07 14.96 23.50
CA GLY A 56 -7.38 14.62 24.03
C GLY A 56 -8.60 15.05 23.20
N ALA A 57 -8.40 15.56 21.97
CA ALA A 57 -9.48 15.88 21.02
C ALA A 57 -9.10 15.43 19.61
N CYS A 58 -10.06 15.23 18.72
CA CYS A 58 -9.82 14.91 17.31
C CYS A 58 -9.12 16.05 16.58
N GLU A 59 -9.40 17.30 16.97
CA GLU A 59 -8.78 18.51 16.43
C GLU A 59 -8.59 19.55 17.54
N ARG A 60 -7.67 20.49 17.32
CA ARG A 60 -7.31 21.48 18.36
C ARG A 60 -8.44 22.45 18.67
N GLU A 61 -9.24 22.80 17.68
CA GLU A 61 -10.37 23.72 17.84
C GLU A 61 -11.45 23.18 18.78
N TRP A 62 -11.59 21.85 18.87
CA TRP A 62 -12.60 21.19 19.70
C TRP A 62 -12.18 21.00 21.16
N LEU A 63 -11.00 21.47 21.56
CA LEU A 63 -10.48 21.30 22.93
C LEU A 63 -11.40 21.87 24.02
N SER A 64 -12.16 22.93 23.75
CA SER A 64 -13.13 23.49 24.70
C SER A 64 -14.46 22.75 24.76
N TYR A 65 -14.70 21.82 23.83
CA TYR A 65 -15.95 21.08 23.68
C TYR A 65 -15.84 19.61 24.12
N VAL A 66 -14.62 19.10 24.32
CA VAL A 66 -14.39 17.76 24.87
C VAL A 66 -14.47 17.75 26.39
N ARG A 67 -14.82 16.59 26.94
CA ARG A 67 -14.58 16.26 28.36
C ARG A 67 -13.54 15.16 28.48
N SER A 68 -12.77 15.18 29.58
CA SER A 68 -11.91 14.05 29.91
C SER A 68 -12.73 12.79 30.19
N PRO A 69 -12.21 11.58 29.86
CA PRO A 69 -12.79 10.33 30.33
C PRO A 69 -12.84 10.28 31.86
N SER A 70 -13.95 9.77 32.39
CA SER A 70 -14.19 9.52 33.81
C SER A 70 -13.96 8.04 34.14
N SER A 71 -13.98 7.68 35.43
CA SER A 71 -13.85 6.28 35.87
C SER A 71 -15.01 5.37 35.43
N THR A 72 -16.14 5.94 34.99
CA THR A 72 -17.29 5.17 34.50
C THR A 72 -17.26 4.96 32.98
N ASP A 73 -16.40 5.71 32.27
CA ASP A 73 -16.24 5.55 30.83
C ASP A 73 -15.50 4.25 30.54
N GLN A 74 -16.11 3.40 29.71
CA GLN A 74 -15.51 2.16 29.26
C GLN A 74 -14.85 2.39 27.90
N ARG A 75 -13.65 1.85 27.73
CA ARG A 75 -12.95 1.81 26.44
C ARG A 75 -12.98 0.39 25.92
N ASP A 76 -13.22 0.22 24.61
CA ASP A 76 -13.13 -1.09 23.99
C ASP A 76 -11.70 -1.63 24.15
N PRO A 77 -11.50 -2.77 24.84
CA PRO A 77 -10.17 -3.33 25.06
C PRO A 77 -9.49 -3.80 23.76
N ASN A 78 -10.26 -3.99 22.69
CA ASN A 78 -9.74 -4.37 21.38
C ASN A 78 -9.52 -3.16 20.46
N TRP A 79 -9.83 -1.94 20.90
CA TRP A 79 -9.61 -0.75 20.10
C TRP A 79 -8.11 -0.52 19.88
N GLN A 80 -7.74 -0.27 18.63
CA GLN A 80 -6.38 0.06 18.21
C GLN A 80 -6.44 1.21 17.20
N THR A 81 -5.41 2.06 17.21
CA THR A 81 -5.25 3.08 16.17
C THR A 81 -5.01 2.43 14.81
N ILE A 82 -5.35 3.16 13.76
CA ILE A 82 -5.03 2.80 12.38
C ILE A 82 -3.51 2.67 12.22
N ASP A 83 -2.72 3.48 12.92
CA ASP A 83 -1.26 3.35 12.97
C ASP A 83 -0.83 1.98 13.53
N ALA A 84 -1.33 1.60 14.70
CA ALA A 84 -0.96 0.32 15.32
C ALA A 84 -1.38 -0.88 14.46
N GLN A 85 -2.54 -0.79 13.81
CA GLN A 85 -3.01 -1.79 12.86
C GLN A 85 -2.11 -1.86 11.61
N ALA A 86 -1.75 -0.71 11.06
CA ALA A 86 -0.84 -0.62 9.91
C ALA A 86 0.54 -1.18 10.25
N ASP A 87 1.08 -0.89 11.43
CA ASP A 87 2.37 -1.41 11.90
C ASP A 87 2.33 -2.94 11.98
N ALA A 88 1.30 -3.52 12.62
CA ALA A 88 1.14 -4.96 12.71
C ALA A 88 1.00 -5.61 11.32
N ALA A 89 0.16 -5.03 10.45
CA ALA A 89 -0.04 -5.52 9.08
C ALA A 89 1.24 -5.43 8.23
N SER A 90 2.02 -4.36 8.40
CA SER A 90 3.27 -4.13 7.67
C SER A 90 4.30 -5.23 7.94
N LEU A 91 4.44 -5.66 9.20
CA LEU A 91 5.39 -6.71 9.59
C LEU A 91 5.06 -8.04 8.92
N HIS A 92 3.78 -8.44 8.96
CA HIS A 92 3.32 -9.66 8.30
C HIS A 92 3.49 -9.60 6.79
N LEU A 93 3.16 -8.46 6.18
CA LEU A 93 3.29 -8.27 4.74
C LEU A 93 4.75 -8.29 4.27
N ILE A 94 5.66 -7.62 4.98
CA ILE A 94 7.09 -7.64 4.66
C ILE A 94 7.62 -9.08 4.70
N GLN A 95 7.24 -9.87 5.70
CA GLN A 95 7.61 -11.29 5.77
C GLN A 95 7.06 -12.09 4.59
N GLN A 96 5.81 -11.84 4.20
CA GLN A 96 5.19 -12.47 3.04
C GLN A 96 5.95 -12.14 1.76
N ILE A 97 6.31 -10.87 1.54
CA ILE A 97 7.07 -10.42 0.36
C ILE A 97 8.46 -11.07 0.34
N ILE A 98 9.19 -11.02 1.46
CA ILE A 98 10.53 -11.64 1.56
C ILE A 98 10.45 -13.11 1.17
N LYS A 99 9.48 -13.86 1.71
CA LYS A 99 9.30 -15.28 1.42
C LYS A 99 8.91 -15.54 -0.04
N ALA A 100 8.00 -14.76 -0.60
CA ALA A 100 7.50 -14.96 -1.96
C ALA A 100 8.55 -14.67 -3.05
N PHE A 101 9.49 -13.76 -2.76
CA PHE A 101 10.54 -13.35 -3.68
C PHE A 101 11.93 -13.87 -3.27
N ASP A 102 12.01 -14.78 -2.31
CA ASP A 102 13.28 -15.38 -1.90
C ASP A 102 13.95 -16.09 -3.10
N GLY A 103 15.24 -15.89 -3.26
CA GLY A 103 16.03 -16.45 -4.36
C GLY A 103 15.71 -15.92 -5.78
N VAL A 104 14.87 -14.90 -5.93
CA VAL A 104 14.64 -14.27 -7.25
C VAL A 104 15.92 -13.58 -7.74
N THR A 105 16.43 -14.01 -8.88
CA THR A 105 17.58 -13.41 -9.57
C THR A 105 17.11 -12.49 -10.71
N ARG A 106 17.96 -11.51 -11.05
CA ARG A 106 17.71 -10.63 -12.20
C ARG A 106 18.02 -11.29 -13.54
N ASP A 107 18.96 -12.25 -13.53
CA ASP A 107 19.54 -12.87 -14.73
C ASP A 107 19.99 -11.81 -15.76
N ASP A 108 19.55 -11.92 -17.00
CA ASP A 108 19.71 -10.95 -18.09
C ASP A 108 18.63 -9.85 -18.09
N GLY A 109 17.72 -9.84 -17.11
CA GLY A 109 16.67 -8.83 -16.98
C GLY A 109 17.20 -7.41 -16.86
N VAL A 110 16.41 -6.46 -17.33
CA VAL A 110 16.75 -5.03 -17.39
C VAL A 110 17.02 -4.48 -15.98
N SER A 111 18.17 -3.84 -15.76
CA SER A 111 18.52 -3.19 -14.48
C SER A 111 17.94 -1.78 -14.32
N LEU A 112 18.07 -1.18 -13.14
CA LEU A 112 17.61 0.20 -12.88
C LEU A 112 18.28 1.22 -13.81
N HIS A 113 19.62 1.22 -13.87
CA HIS A 113 20.32 2.15 -14.75
C HIS A 113 20.15 1.79 -16.23
N GLU A 114 19.99 0.51 -16.56
CA GLU A 114 19.67 0.10 -17.92
C GLU A 114 18.28 0.59 -18.35
N ALA A 115 17.27 0.52 -17.47
CA ALA A 115 15.93 1.04 -17.72
C ALA A 115 15.95 2.56 -17.96
N ARG A 116 16.72 3.31 -17.15
CA ARG A 116 16.98 4.73 -17.41
C ARG A 116 17.63 4.96 -18.78
N ALA A 117 18.65 4.18 -19.12
CA ALA A 117 19.32 4.32 -20.42
C ALA A 117 18.36 4.04 -21.59
N ILE A 118 17.40 3.11 -21.44
CA ILE A 118 16.36 2.87 -22.43
C ILE A 118 15.45 4.11 -22.58
N ASP A 119 15.05 4.74 -21.48
CA ASP A 119 14.26 5.98 -21.46
C ASP A 119 15.00 7.14 -22.14
N ASP A 120 16.31 7.24 -21.91
CA ASP A 120 17.20 8.23 -22.53
C ASP A 120 17.56 7.90 -24.00
N TYR A 121 16.96 6.86 -24.59
CA TYR A 121 17.19 6.39 -25.96
C TYR A 121 18.64 5.97 -26.26
N GLU A 122 19.37 5.51 -25.24
CA GLU A 122 20.74 5.04 -25.40
C GLU A 122 20.81 3.73 -26.20
N GLY A 123 21.88 3.60 -27.00
CA GLY A 123 22.15 2.37 -27.76
C GLY A 123 22.68 1.23 -26.88
N GLU A 124 22.95 0.08 -27.50
CA GLU A 124 23.42 -1.13 -26.80
C GLU A 124 24.67 -0.90 -25.93
N SER A 125 25.62 -0.11 -26.42
CA SER A 125 26.84 0.25 -25.67
C SER A 125 26.52 1.08 -24.42
N GLY A 126 25.63 2.07 -24.54
CA GLY A 126 25.21 2.91 -23.42
C GLY A 126 24.46 2.11 -22.35
N ARG A 127 23.56 1.22 -22.78
CA ARG A 127 22.85 0.28 -21.91
C ARG A 127 23.80 -0.69 -21.21
N ALA A 128 24.79 -1.23 -21.92
CA ALA A 128 25.80 -2.12 -21.34
C ALA A 128 26.67 -1.40 -20.30
N ALA A 129 27.03 -0.14 -20.53
CA ALA A 129 27.76 0.69 -19.57
C ALA A 129 26.89 1.05 -18.36
N ALA A 130 25.60 1.34 -18.56
CA ALA A 130 24.65 1.62 -17.49
C ALA A 130 24.47 0.41 -16.58
N ARG A 131 24.29 -0.79 -17.15
CA ARG A 131 24.14 -2.06 -16.42
C ARG A 131 25.33 -2.37 -15.49
N GLN A 132 26.54 -1.91 -15.81
CA GLN A 132 27.72 -2.10 -14.95
C GLN A 132 27.64 -1.32 -13.62
N LYS A 133 26.75 -0.33 -13.52
CA LYS A 133 26.50 0.42 -12.29
C LYS A 133 25.66 -0.37 -11.28
N ASP A 134 24.79 -1.27 -11.77
CA ASP A 134 23.89 -2.09 -10.97
C ASP A 134 24.61 -3.34 -10.42
N THR A 135 25.38 -3.12 -9.35
CA THR A 135 26.28 -4.12 -8.75
C THR A 135 25.61 -5.06 -7.75
N GLU A 136 24.35 -4.81 -7.41
CA GLU A 136 23.58 -5.65 -6.49
C GLU A 136 23.33 -7.05 -7.08
N SER A 137 23.59 -8.08 -6.28
CA SER A 137 23.39 -9.49 -6.66
C SER A 137 22.09 -10.07 -6.12
N ARG A 138 21.45 -9.37 -5.18
CA ARG A 138 20.15 -9.72 -4.59
C ARG A 138 19.27 -8.48 -4.57
N TRP A 139 17.97 -8.66 -4.76
CA TRP A 139 17.02 -7.54 -4.75
C TRP A 139 16.97 -6.85 -3.37
N GLN A 140 17.33 -7.55 -2.29
CA GLN A 140 17.42 -7.00 -0.94
C GLN A 140 18.57 -5.98 -0.78
N ASP A 141 19.56 -6.02 -1.66
CA ASP A 141 20.76 -5.19 -1.59
C ASP A 141 20.65 -3.93 -2.47
N VAL A 142 19.49 -3.71 -3.12
CA VAL A 142 19.24 -2.49 -3.90
C VAL A 142 19.32 -1.27 -2.97
N PRO A 143 20.18 -0.27 -3.27
CA PRO A 143 20.30 0.92 -2.45
C PRO A 143 18.96 1.66 -2.30
N VAL A 144 18.62 2.06 -1.07
CA VAL A 144 17.39 2.80 -0.78
C VAL A 144 17.30 4.08 -1.60
N GLN A 145 18.41 4.80 -1.75
CA GLN A 145 18.49 6.01 -2.57
C GLN A 145 18.04 5.76 -4.01
N TRP A 146 18.38 4.60 -4.59
CA TRP A 146 17.97 4.25 -5.95
C TRP A 146 16.47 4.01 -6.04
N LEU A 147 15.87 3.38 -5.02
CA LEU A 147 14.41 3.22 -4.96
C LEU A 147 13.69 4.57 -4.90
N GLU A 148 14.31 5.60 -4.31
CA GLU A 148 13.76 6.96 -4.30
C GLU A 148 13.96 7.71 -5.62
N GLU A 149 15.10 7.53 -6.29
CA GLU A 149 15.50 8.28 -7.49
C GLU A 149 14.90 7.70 -8.78
N PHE A 150 14.86 6.37 -8.91
CA PHE A 150 14.36 5.72 -10.13
C PHE A 150 12.83 5.53 -10.06
N SER A 151 12.09 6.63 -10.12
CA SER A 151 10.62 6.61 -10.05
C SER A 151 9.92 6.30 -11.38
N ASP A 152 10.62 6.42 -12.50
CA ASP A 152 10.10 6.46 -13.88
C ASP A 152 10.56 5.27 -14.74
N VAL A 153 11.40 4.39 -14.18
CA VAL A 153 11.97 3.23 -14.86
C VAL A 153 10.99 2.07 -15.08
N PHE A 154 9.86 2.06 -14.39
CA PHE A 154 8.99 0.88 -14.32
C PHE A 154 8.50 0.38 -15.68
N HIS A 155 8.26 1.30 -16.62
CA HIS A 155 7.77 0.99 -17.97
C HIS A 155 8.84 0.39 -18.89
N PHE A 156 10.11 0.56 -18.54
CA PHE A 156 11.26 0.09 -19.32
C PHE A 156 11.81 -1.25 -18.83
N PHE A 157 11.30 -1.76 -17.70
CA PHE A 157 11.61 -3.11 -17.27
C PHE A 157 10.97 -4.16 -18.18
N ASP A 158 11.74 -5.20 -18.47
CA ASP A 158 11.20 -6.47 -18.92
C ASP A 158 10.61 -7.26 -17.74
N ALA A 159 10.02 -8.43 -18.02
CA ALA A 159 9.38 -9.25 -16.99
C ALA A 159 10.36 -9.73 -15.90
N LYS A 160 11.64 -9.96 -16.25
CA LYS A 160 12.67 -10.40 -15.30
C LYS A 160 13.10 -9.26 -14.39
N GLY A 161 13.45 -8.11 -14.96
CA GLY A 161 13.81 -6.90 -14.20
C GLY A 161 12.67 -6.46 -13.29
N PHE A 162 11.43 -6.41 -13.81
CA PHE A 162 10.27 -6.04 -13.01
C PHE A 162 10.06 -6.98 -11.82
N ARG A 163 10.10 -8.30 -12.05
CA ARG A 163 9.98 -9.29 -10.97
C ARG A 163 11.12 -9.20 -9.94
N TYR A 164 12.32 -8.84 -10.36
CA TYR A 164 13.48 -8.71 -9.47
C TYR A 164 13.39 -7.47 -8.57
N TYR A 165 13.10 -6.28 -9.11
CA TYR A 165 13.11 -5.03 -8.32
C TYR A 165 11.83 -4.77 -7.54
N LEU A 166 10.68 -5.27 -8.00
CA LEU A 166 9.39 -5.01 -7.35
C LEU A 166 9.36 -5.30 -5.83
N PRO A 167 9.88 -6.42 -5.30
CA PRO A 167 9.86 -6.65 -3.85
C PRO A 167 10.63 -5.59 -3.06
N ALA A 168 11.73 -5.07 -3.60
CA ALA A 168 12.49 -3.99 -2.97
C ALA A 168 11.66 -2.70 -2.87
N TYR A 169 11.00 -2.31 -3.98
CA TYR A 169 10.09 -1.17 -4.00
C TYR A 169 8.88 -1.35 -3.08
N MET A 170 8.26 -2.54 -3.05
CA MET A 170 7.11 -2.79 -2.15
C MET A 170 7.50 -2.67 -0.68
N ILE A 171 8.64 -3.24 -0.26
CA ILE A 171 9.12 -3.12 1.12
C ILE A 171 9.51 -1.68 1.45
N TRP A 172 10.19 -0.98 0.53
CA TRP A 172 10.51 0.43 0.70
C TRP A 172 9.23 1.27 0.84
N ALA A 173 8.23 1.04 -0.01
CA ALA A 173 6.95 1.73 0.05
C ALA A 173 6.23 1.50 1.39
N ILE A 174 6.13 0.26 1.86
CA ILE A 174 5.53 -0.06 3.17
C ILE A 174 6.22 0.70 4.32
N LYS A 175 7.54 0.85 4.26
CA LYS A 175 8.32 1.53 5.30
C LYS A 175 8.25 3.05 5.21
N ASN A 176 7.97 3.61 4.03
CA ASN A 176 8.19 5.03 3.77
C ASN A 176 6.94 5.80 3.30
N TYR A 177 5.79 5.15 3.08
CA TYR A 177 4.61 5.79 2.49
C TYR A 177 4.11 7.03 3.24
N GLN A 178 4.40 7.16 4.53
CA GLN A 178 3.98 8.31 5.34
C GLN A 178 4.98 9.48 5.35
N ILE A 179 6.21 9.26 4.89
CA ILE A 179 7.31 10.21 5.08
C ILE A 179 8.04 10.58 3.78
N THR A 180 8.02 9.72 2.78
CA THR A 180 8.71 10.00 1.52
C THR A 180 7.98 11.08 0.72
N LYS A 181 8.75 11.81 -0.07
CA LYS A 181 8.25 12.74 -1.08
C LYS A 181 8.57 12.27 -2.51
N SER A 182 9.12 11.07 -2.65
CA SER A 182 9.48 10.53 -3.95
C SER A 182 8.24 10.08 -4.71
N ASN A 183 8.21 10.36 -6.01
CA ASN A 183 7.19 9.86 -6.94
C ASN A 183 7.25 8.35 -7.13
N SER A 184 8.32 7.67 -6.69
CA SER A 184 8.46 6.21 -6.82
C SER A 184 7.30 5.44 -6.21
N LEU A 185 6.67 6.00 -5.18
CA LEU A 185 5.57 5.38 -4.49
C LEU A 185 4.32 5.27 -5.39
N ASP A 186 3.84 6.39 -5.94
CA ASP A 186 2.69 6.40 -6.85
C ASP A 186 3.03 5.74 -8.18
N MET A 187 4.22 5.98 -8.73
CA MET A 187 4.64 5.37 -9.99
C MET A 187 4.70 3.84 -9.93
N MET A 188 5.11 3.29 -8.80
CA MET A 188 5.06 1.84 -8.58
C MET A 188 3.61 1.34 -8.54
N ILE A 189 2.70 2.03 -7.86
CA ILE A 189 1.27 1.68 -7.86
C ILE A 189 0.68 1.73 -9.29
N TYR A 190 0.98 2.79 -10.04
CA TYR A 190 0.55 2.93 -11.44
C TYR A 190 1.15 1.86 -12.34
N SER A 191 2.39 1.42 -12.07
CA SER A 191 3.00 0.32 -12.80
C SER A 191 2.26 -1.02 -12.60
N LEU A 192 1.50 -1.15 -11.50
CA LEU A 192 0.66 -2.30 -11.16
C LEU A 192 -0.81 -2.14 -11.62
N ASP A 193 -1.28 -0.90 -11.87
CA ASP A 193 -2.59 -0.56 -12.46
C ASP A 193 -2.51 -0.46 -13.99
N VAL A 194 -2.28 -1.60 -14.64
CA VAL A 194 -2.07 -1.65 -16.10
C VAL A 194 -3.30 -1.14 -16.86
N TYR A 195 -3.13 -0.16 -17.75
CA TYR A 195 -4.17 0.31 -18.67
C TYR A 195 -4.25 -0.56 -19.93
N GLU A 196 -5.47 -0.91 -20.35
CA GLU A 196 -5.71 -1.65 -21.59
C GLU A 196 -6.01 -0.64 -22.71
N ASP A 197 -5.02 -0.36 -23.55
CA ASP A 197 -5.23 0.52 -24.69
C ASP A 197 -5.90 -0.23 -25.84
N LYS A 198 -7.18 0.06 -26.06
CA LYS A 198 -7.98 -0.50 -27.16
C LYS A 198 -7.43 -0.17 -28.55
N LYS A 199 -6.53 0.82 -28.65
CA LYS A 199 -5.85 1.18 -29.90
C LYS A 199 -4.80 0.15 -30.32
N TYR A 200 -4.26 -0.62 -29.38
CA TYR A 200 -3.22 -1.63 -29.62
C TYR A 200 -3.67 -2.99 -29.08
N PRO A 201 -4.67 -3.64 -29.71
CA PRO A 201 -5.27 -4.87 -29.20
C PRO A 201 -4.30 -6.06 -29.13
N ASP A 202 -3.23 -6.04 -29.92
CA ASP A 202 -2.20 -7.11 -29.94
C ASP A 202 -1.11 -6.92 -28.88
N TYR A 203 -1.05 -5.76 -28.23
CA TYR A 203 -0.09 -5.52 -27.15
C TYR A 203 -0.59 -6.19 -25.88
N ASP A 204 0.20 -7.10 -25.31
CA ASP A 204 -0.10 -7.64 -23.98
C ASP A 204 0.33 -6.63 -22.90
N PRO A 205 -0.63 -5.97 -22.25
CA PRO A 205 -0.30 -4.92 -21.31
C PRO A 205 0.20 -5.51 -19.97
N TYR A 206 0.01 -6.82 -19.74
CA TYR A 206 0.46 -7.55 -18.56
C TYR A 206 1.78 -8.30 -18.78
N HIS A 207 2.51 -8.04 -19.87
CA HIS A 207 3.72 -8.80 -20.21
C HIS A 207 4.78 -8.84 -19.09
N ARG A 208 4.90 -7.77 -18.28
CA ARG A 208 5.81 -7.69 -17.12
C ARG A 208 5.42 -8.64 -15.98
N PHE A 209 4.16 -9.07 -15.90
CA PHE A 209 3.64 -9.91 -14.83
C PHE A 209 3.74 -11.41 -15.14
N ARG A 210 4.11 -11.80 -16.37
CA ARG A 210 4.10 -13.18 -16.86
C ARG A 210 4.97 -14.16 -16.06
N LEU A 211 5.99 -13.68 -15.35
CA LEU A 211 6.93 -14.52 -14.59
C LEU A 211 6.54 -14.69 -13.13
N PHE A 212 5.45 -14.06 -12.66
CA PHE A 212 5.02 -14.14 -11.28
C PHE A 212 4.39 -15.50 -10.99
N ASN A 213 4.85 -16.15 -9.94
CA ASN A 213 4.16 -17.33 -9.40
C ASN A 213 3.00 -16.93 -8.48
N GLU A 214 2.19 -17.90 -8.07
CA GLU A 214 1.01 -17.66 -7.24
C GLU A 214 1.33 -16.94 -5.92
N GLU A 215 2.44 -17.29 -5.25
CA GLU A 215 2.85 -16.66 -3.99
C GLU A 215 3.29 -15.20 -4.18
N GLN A 216 3.94 -14.90 -5.30
CA GLN A 216 4.31 -13.52 -5.68
C GLN A 216 3.06 -12.69 -6.02
N VAL A 217 2.10 -13.27 -6.75
CA VAL A 217 0.81 -12.62 -7.01
C VAL A 217 0.06 -12.34 -5.70
N LYS A 218 0.03 -13.29 -4.76
CA LYS A 218 -0.55 -13.07 -3.42
C LYS A 218 0.17 -11.95 -2.66
N ALA A 219 1.50 -11.89 -2.71
CA ALA A 219 2.26 -10.85 -2.04
C ALA A 219 1.95 -9.46 -2.61
N VAL A 220 1.89 -9.32 -3.94
CA VAL A 220 1.53 -8.05 -4.59
C VAL A 220 0.07 -7.67 -4.32
N ALA A 221 -0.86 -8.63 -4.33
CA ALA A 221 -2.26 -8.38 -3.96
C ALA A 221 -2.39 -7.90 -2.50
N SER A 222 -1.69 -8.54 -1.56
CA SER A 222 -1.64 -8.11 -0.17
C SER A 222 -1.03 -6.72 -0.03
N PHE A 223 0.00 -6.40 -0.82
CA PHE A 223 0.62 -5.08 -0.87
C PHE A 223 -0.36 -3.99 -1.33
N LEU A 224 -1.04 -4.20 -2.45
CA LEU A 224 -2.03 -3.25 -2.96
C LEU A 224 -3.18 -3.05 -1.99
N ARG A 225 -3.63 -4.12 -1.33
CA ARG A 225 -4.65 -4.06 -0.27
C ARG A 225 -4.16 -3.22 0.91
N PHE A 226 -2.91 -3.40 1.33
CA PHE A 226 -2.31 -2.59 2.39
C PHE A 226 -2.30 -1.10 2.01
N MET A 227 -1.85 -0.76 0.81
CA MET A 227 -1.82 0.62 0.33
C MET A 227 -3.23 1.23 0.21
N ALA A 228 -4.20 0.49 -0.32
CA ALA A 228 -5.59 0.93 -0.39
C ALA A 228 -6.22 1.14 1.01
N THR A 229 -5.80 0.36 2.01
CA THR A 229 -6.36 0.40 3.37
C THR A 229 -5.72 1.48 4.25
N TYR A 230 -4.39 1.60 4.20
CA TYR A 230 -3.62 2.42 5.14
C TYR A 230 -2.93 3.62 4.50
N GLY A 231 -2.82 3.66 3.16
CA GLY A 231 -2.07 4.67 2.42
C GLY A 231 -2.87 5.90 1.99
N ARG A 232 -4.19 5.94 2.21
CA ARG A 232 -5.10 6.97 1.67
C ARG A 232 -4.64 8.41 1.88
N ASP A 233 -4.03 8.74 3.03
CA ASP A 233 -3.60 10.12 3.30
C ASP A 233 -2.33 10.53 2.51
N TRP A 234 -1.66 9.60 1.82
CA TRP A 234 -0.34 9.85 1.19
C TRP A 234 -0.20 9.36 -0.24
N ILE A 235 -1.04 8.42 -0.70
CA ILE A 235 -0.93 7.82 -2.04
C ILE A 235 -2.27 7.76 -2.75
N ASP A 236 -2.25 7.51 -4.06
CA ASP A 236 -3.47 7.19 -4.81
C ASP A 236 -4.02 5.81 -4.42
N ALA A 237 -4.74 5.75 -3.29
CA ALA A 237 -5.36 4.53 -2.77
C ALA A 237 -6.42 3.98 -3.74
N GLY A 238 -7.01 4.84 -4.57
CA GLY A 238 -7.93 4.45 -5.63
C GLY A 238 -7.21 3.63 -6.72
N ALA A 239 -6.03 4.05 -7.15
CA ALA A 239 -5.21 3.28 -8.09
C ALA A 239 -4.76 1.95 -7.49
N ALA A 240 -4.39 1.92 -6.21
CA ALA A 240 -4.04 0.68 -5.52
C ALA A 240 -5.22 -0.31 -5.50
N ASP A 241 -6.43 0.15 -5.15
CA ASP A 241 -7.62 -0.71 -5.17
C ASP A 241 -7.99 -1.13 -6.59
N ARG A 242 -7.96 -0.23 -7.59
CA ARG A 242 -8.21 -0.60 -8.99
C ARG A 242 -7.25 -1.68 -9.48
N ALA A 243 -5.94 -1.51 -9.26
CA ALA A 243 -4.94 -2.51 -9.62
C ALA A 243 -5.25 -3.87 -8.97
N LEU A 244 -5.58 -3.85 -7.67
CA LEU A 244 -5.94 -5.03 -6.91
C LEU A 244 -7.14 -5.76 -7.53
N GLN A 245 -8.25 -5.06 -7.77
CA GLN A 245 -9.47 -5.68 -8.28
C GLN A 245 -9.32 -6.15 -9.74
N LYS A 246 -8.60 -5.37 -10.56
CA LYS A 246 -8.50 -5.61 -12.00
C LYS A 246 -7.72 -6.89 -12.33
N TYR A 247 -6.55 -7.07 -11.72
CA TYR A 247 -5.63 -8.16 -12.05
C TYR A 247 -5.27 -9.03 -10.84
N TRP A 248 -4.75 -8.43 -9.77
CA TRP A 248 -4.04 -9.18 -8.73
C TRP A 248 -4.95 -10.07 -7.88
N GLN A 249 -6.12 -9.56 -7.48
CA GLN A 249 -7.13 -10.35 -6.76
C GLN A 249 -7.85 -11.33 -7.70
N ARG A 250 -8.15 -10.89 -8.93
CA ARG A 250 -8.88 -11.68 -9.93
C ARG A 250 -8.10 -12.91 -10.39
N THR A 251 -6.79 -12.78 -10.54
CA THR A 251 -5.92 -13.90 -10.92
C THR A 251 -5.95 -15.01 -9.88
N LEU A 252 -6.04 -14.67 -8.59
CA LEU A 252 -6.14 -15.63 -7.49
C LEU A 252 -7.50 -16.34 -7.42
N THR A 253 -8.58 -15.68 -7.84
CA THR A 253 -9.92 -16.28 -7.85
C THR A 253 -10.17 -17.16 -9.07
N LEU A 254 -9.57 -16.82 -10.22
CA LEU A 254 -9.70 -17.58 -11.47
C LEU A 254 -8.71 -18.75 -11.57
N ASN A 255 -7.58 -18.71 -10.87
CA ASN A 255 -6.64 -19.81 -10.73
C ASN A 255 -6.66 -20.40 -9.31
N PRO A 256 -7.73 -21.09 -8.87
CA PRO A 256 -7.72 -21.78 -7.59
C PRO A 256 -6.82 -23.02 -7.56
N SER A 257 -6.04 -23.29 -8.62
CA SER A 257 -5.17 -24.46 -8.82
C SER A 257 -5.70 -25.75 -8.17
N THR A 258 -6.44 -26.55 -8.96
CA THR A 258 -6.33 -28.02 -8.87
C THR A 258 -6.19 -28.55 -7.44
N LYS A 259 -7.28 -28.46 -6.67
CA LYS A 259 -7.45 -29.24 -5.46
C LYS A 259 -7.26 -30.73 -5.81
N LYS A 260 -6.20 -31.29 -5.24
CA LYS A 260 -6.01 -32.70 -4.83
C LYS A 260 -5.77 -33.73 -5.94
N GLY A 261 -4.59 -34.36 -5.85
CA GLY A 261 -4.49 -35.78 -6.13
C GLY A 261 -5.31 -36.62 -5.15
N GLU A 262 -5.62 -37.82 -5.62
CA GLU A 262 -6.21 -38.99 -4.95
C GLU A 262 -7.74 -39.06 -4.82
N GLY A 263 -8.32 -40.08 -5.49
CA GLY A 263 -9.64 -40.61 -5.13
C GLY A 263 -10.46 -41.32 -6.22
N LEU A 264 -9.91 -42.35 -6.90
CA LEU A 264 -10.57 -43.63 -7.25
C LEU A 264 -9.57 -44.57 -7.95
#